data_AF-A0A1N7S967-F1
#
_entry.id   AF-A0A1N7S967-F1
#
_cell.length_a   1.000
_cell.length_b   1.000
_cell.length_c   1.000
_cell.angle_alpha   90.00
_cell.angle_beta   90.00
_cell.angle_gamma   90.00
#
_symmetry.space_group_name_H-M   'P 1'
#
loop_
_entity.id
_entity.type
_entity.pdbx_description
1 polymer ?
#
loop_
_entity_poly.entity_id
_entity_poly.type
_entity_poly.pdbx_seq_one_letter_code
_entity_poly.pdbx_strand_id
1 'polypeptide(L)' 'MYIGDPFGSYNDLRSVGTIWASLADEILRLTRAGINFLEIDGQPYRFVRRFTHIASRGATAFAPEYRFCVG' A
#
# COMPACT_ATOMS: atom_id res chain seq x y z
N MET A 1 4.99 6.75 5.91
CA MET A 1 4.21 5.50 5.83
C MET A 1 3.05 5.61 6.77
N TYR A 2 1.87 5.23 6.29
CA TYR A 2 0.63 5.29 7.05
C TYR A 2 -0.02 3.90 7.06
N ILE A 3 -0.72 3.58 8.14
CA ILE A 3 -1.56 2.37 8.26
C ILE A 3 -2.99 2.81 8.57
N GLY A 4 -3.95 2.25 7.84
CA GLY A 4 -5.38 2.52 8.01
C GLY A 4 -6.17 2.19 6.75
N ASP A 5 -7.40 2.68 6.68
CA ASP A 5 -8.23 2.58 5.48
C ASP A 5 -7.87 3.73 4.50
N PRO A 6 -7.29 3.43 3.32
CA PRO A 6 -6.95 4.46 2.34
C PRO A 6 -8.17 5.15 1.69
N PHE A 7 -9.38 4.61 1.89
CA PHE A 7 -10.64 5.24 1.45
C PHE A 7 -11.38 5.97 2.58
N GLY A 8 -10.89 5.84 3.82
CA GLY A 8 -11.41 6.53 4.99
C GLY A 8 -10.88 7.96 5.13
N SER A 9 -11.11 8.56 6.30
CA SER A 9 -10.58 9.90 6.59
C SER A 9 -9.06 9.86 6.74
N TYR A 10 -8.38 10.92 6.29
CA TYR A 10 -6.93 11.09 6.55
C TYR A 10 -6.62 11.08 8.06
N ASN A 11 -7.53 11.58 8.90
CA ASN A 11 -7.34 11.60 10.34
C ASN A 11 -7.35 10.19 10.97
N ASP A 12 -7.90 9.20 10.26
CA ASP A 12 -7.93 7.80 10.71
C ASP A 12 -6.64 7.05 10.33
N LEU A 13 -5.77 7.68 9.53
CA LEU A 13 -4.48 7.12 9.14
C LEU A 13 -3.45 7.32 10.23
N ARG A 14 -2.92 6.22 10.75
CA ARG A 14 -1.82 6.26 11.71
C ARG A 14 -0.49 6.39 10.97
N SER A 15 0.24 7.48 11.21
CA SER A 15 1.66 7.56 10.80
C SER A 15 2.49 6.58 11.63
N VAL A 16 3.25 5.72 10.94
CA VAL A 16 4.07 4.67 11.59
C VAL A 16 5.56 4.80 11.28
N GLY A 17 5.95 5.82 10.51
CA GLY A 17 7.35 6.11 10.21
C GLY A 17 7.58 6.57 8.78
N THR A 18 8.85 6.75 8.43
CA THR A 18 9.29 7.20 7.11
C THR A 18 10.28 6.20 6.54
N ILE A 19 10.21 5.96 5.23
CA ILE A 19 11.19 5.15 4.50
C ILE A 19 11.94 6.06 3.53
N TRP A 20 13.16 5.67 3.16
CA TRP A 20 13.95 6.35 2.14
C TRP A 20 13.24 6.31 0.78
N ALA A 21 13.39 7.38 0.00
CA ALA A 21 12.79 7.46 -1.34
C ALA A 21 13.28 6.32 -2.25
N SER A 22 14.57 5.99 -2.22
CA SER A 22 15.15 4.89 -2.99
C SER A 22 14.51 3.53 -2.66
N LEU A 23 14.22 3.27 -1.38
CA LEU A 23 13.53 2.05 -0.95
C LEU A 23 12.08 2.04 -1.44
N ALA A 24 11.39 3.19 -1.39
CA ALA A 24 10.04 3.31 -1.93
C ALA A 24 10.03 3.01 -3.44
N ASP A 25 10.95 3.59 -4.20
CA ASP A 25 11.06 3.37 -5.65
C ASP A 25 11.36 1.91 -5.99
N GLU A 26 12.21 1.25 -5.22
CA GLU A 26 12.48 -0.17 -5.38
C GLU A 26 11.22 -1.03 -5.15
N ILE A 27 10.47 -0.77 -4.08
CA ILE A 27 9.18 -1.44 -3.82
C ILE A 27 8.21 -1.21 -5.00
N LEU A 28 8.14 0.02 -5.53
CA LEU A 28 7.26 0.35 -6.65
C LEU A 28 7.71 -0.30 -7.97
N ARG A 29 9.01 -0.57 -8.14
CA ARG A 29 9.56 -1.28 -9.31
C ARG A 29 9.37 -2.80 -9.23
N LEU A 30 9.47 -3.36 -8.03
CA LEU A 30 9.32 -4.81 -7.77
C LEU A 30 7.85 -5.25 -7.71
N THR A 31 6.91 -4.32 -7.57
CA THR A 31 5.47 -4.60 -7.51
C THR A 31 4.74 -3.99 -8.70
N ARG A 32 3.58 -4.56 -9.06
CA ARG A 32 2.70 -4.07 -10.14
C ARG A 32 1.38 -3.57 -9.59
N ALA A 33 0.66 -2.74 -10.34
CA ALA A 33 -0.73 -2.43 -10.00
C ALA A 33 -1.59 -3.72 -10.09
N GLY A 34 -2.50 -3.90 -9.14
CA GLY A 34 -3.28 -5.14 -8.99
C GLY A 34 -2.63 -6.13 -8.01
N ILE A 35 -2.87 -7.42 -8.23
CA ILE A 35 -2.43 -8.50 -7.33
C ILE A 35 -0.92 -8.71 -7.46
N ASN A 36 -0.25 -8.82 -6.31
CA ASN A 36 1.16 -9.16 -6.18
C ASN A 36 1.31 -10.38 -5.27
N PHE A 37 2.30 -11.20 -5.59
CA PHE A 37 2.77 -12.32 -4.80
C PHE A 37 4.27 -12.14 -4.59
N LEU A 38 4.71 -12.14 -3.34
CA LEU A 38 6.12 -11.96 -2.99
C LEU A 38 6.48 -12.89 -1.82
N GLU A 39 7.64 -13.51 -1.89
CA GLU A 39 8.21 -14.25 -0.76
C GLU A 39 9.18 -13.34 0.00
N ILE A 40 8.97 -13.19 1.30
CA ILE A 40 9.85 -12.43 2.21
C ILE A 40 10.22 -13.37 3.34
N ASP A 41 11.51 -13.62 3.52
CA ASP A 41 12.03 -14.53 4.57
C ASP A 41 11.33 -15.92 4.58
N GLY A 42 11.06 -16.46 3.38
CA GLY A 42 10.37 -17.74 3.22
C GLY A 42 8.86 -17.71 3.48
N GLN A 43 8.30 -16.54 3.79
CA GLN A 43 6.86 -16.35 3.99
C GLN A 43 6.21 -15.77 2.73
N PRO A 44 5.20 -16.44 2.15
CA PRO A 44 4.48 -15.91 1.00
C PRO A 44 3.51 -14.81 1.44
N TYR A 45 3.61 -13.65 0.79
CA TYR A 45 2.70 -12.53 0.94
C TYR A 45 1.89 -12.32 -0.33
N ARG A 46 0.58 -12.13 -0.15
CA ARG A 46 -0.37 -11.79 -1.22
C ARG A 46 -1.06 -10.48 -0.88
N PHE A 47 -0.96 -9.49 -1.77
CA PHE A 47 -1.53 -8.16 -1.58
C PHE A 47 -1.87 -7.49 -2.90
N VAL A 48 -2.69 -6.44 -2.83
CA VAL A 48 -3.02 -5.59 -3.96
C VAL A 48 -2.32 -4.25 -3.80
N ARG A 49 -1.71 -3.76 -4.89
CA ARG A 49 -1.21 -2.40 -5.01
C ARG A 49 -2.16 -1.57 -5.88
N ARG A 50 -2.57 -0.41 -5.39
CA ARG A 50 -3.40 0.56 -6.14
C ARG A 50 -2.88 1.98 -5.98
N PHE A 51 -3.12 2.79 -6.99
CA PHE A 51 -2.99 4.24 -6.89
C PHE A 51 -4.30 4.81 -6.32
N THR A 52 -4.21 5.75 -5.39
CA THR A 52 -5.35 6.40 -4.75
C THR A 52 -5.04 7.85 -4.42
N HIS A 53 -6.04 8.59 -3.95
CA HIS A 53 -5.89 9.94 -3.42
C HIS A 53 -6.28 9.96 -1.94
N ILE A 54 -5.43 10.54 -1.10
CA ILE A 54 -5.70 10.73 0.32
C ILE A 54 -5.53 12.22 0.62
N ALA A 55 -6.58 12.87 1.13
CA ALA A 55 -6.60 14.31 1.42
C ALA A 55 -5.98 15.15 0.27
N SER A 56 -6.42 14.89 -0.95
CA SER A 56 -5.97 15.54 -2.20
C SER A 56 -4.49 15.31 -2.56
N ARG A 57 -3.84 14.29 -1.98
CA ARG A 57 -2.47 13.88 -2.33
C ARG A 57 -2.48 12.50 -2.99
N GLY A 58 -1.72 12.36 -4.08
CA GLY A 58 -1.43 11.05 -4.68
C GLY A 58 -0.77 10.11 -3.69
N ALA A 59 -1.28 8.88 -3.61
CA ALA A 59 -0.73 7.84 -2.75
C ALA A 59 -0.76 6.48 -3.47
N THR A 60 0.18 5.62 -3.09
CA THR A 60 0.14 4.19 -3.43
C THR A 60 -0.27 3.42 -2.18
N ALA A 61 -1.35 2.64 -2.27
CA ALA A 61 -1.84 1.81 -1.20
C ALA A 61 -1.48 0.33 -1.46
N PHE A 62 -1.04 -0.34 -0.40
CA PHE A 62 -0.80 -1.78 -0.35
C PHE A 62 -1.77 -2.37 0.68
N ALA A 63 -2.64 -3.29 0.30
CA ALA A 63 -3.53 -3.94 1.27
C ALA A 63 -3.87 -5.40 0.90
N PRO A 64 -4.38 -6.19 1.86
CA PRO A 64 -4.88 -7.53 1.58
C PRO A 64 -6.00 -7.53 0.54
N GLU A 65 -6.14 -8.60 -0.23
CA GLU A 65 -7.12 -8.69 -1.32
C GLU A 65 -8.57 -8.45 -0.88
N TYR A 66 -8.95 -8.94 0.30
CA TYR A 66 -10.33 -8.86 0.80
C TYR A 66 -10.76 -7.45 1.23
N ARG A 67 -9.84 -6.48 1.31
CA ARG A 67 -10.17 -5.10 1.70
C ARG A 67 -10.60 -4.22 0.52
N PHE A 68 -10.78 -4.77 -0.68
CA PHE A 68 -11.15 -4.01 -1.87
C PHE A 68 -12.46 -4.48 -2.54
N CYS A 69 -13.25 -5.33 -1.88
CA CYS A 69 -14.60 -5.68 -2.30
C CYS A 69 -15.63 -4.69 -1.72
N VAL A 70 -15.65 -3.47 -2.24
CA VAL A 70 -16.85 -2.61 -2.19
C VAL A 70 -16.84 -1.77 -3.47
N GLY A 71 -17.80 -2.05 -4.36
CA GLY A 71 -17.92 -1.48 -5.70
C GLY A 71 -17.91 -2.54 -6.78
#